data_AF-A0A2G3DS30-F1
#
_entry.id   AF-A0A2G3DS30-F1
#
_cell.length_a   1.000
_cell.length_b   1.000
_cell.length_c   1.000
_cell.angle_alpha   90.00
_cell.angle_beta   90.00
_cell.angle_gamma   90.00
#
_symmetry.space_group_name_H-M   'P 1'
#
loop_
_entity.id
_entity.type
_entity.pdbx_description
1 polymer ?
#
loop_
_entity_poly.entity_id
_entity_poly.type
_entity_poly.pdbx_seq_one_letter_code
_entity_poly.pdbx_strand_id
1 'polypeptide(L)'
;MTFYINQTLTVAEQNNLYGQALQVGDDVDYMGIPYYQNQMNLFLRNFCERFNHIEIGPEDDYTVDPPILSPDRGYDLNGDPMNAFFISRDKIDLTVEHQMREGTINATMYSGKDSSDDTKKYESYYLMTAKNVGIATATDKDSSKFATTTRENYNSGVDAADLVVKLQALQSKTKLFRGGGGNAFLQCIYSDVTVDTQECKIFQTNFTNIEKTIGNQRTSISGVDEDEEALDLMKFQNAYNLASKCISTFAEIYDRLILNTGV
;
A
#
# COMPACT_ATOMS: atom_id res chain seq x y z
N MET A 1 6.26 32.31 5.22
CA MET A 1 5.03 31.77 5.83
C MET A 1 5.37 31.50 7.28
N THR A 2 4.90 32.37 8.17
CA THR A 2 5.27 32.38 9.59
C THR A 2 4.27 31.50 10.33
N PHE A 3 4.75 30.44 10.97
CA PHE A 3 3.90 29.56 11.77
C PHE A 3 3.64 30.21 13.13
N TYR A 4 2.36 30.34 13.49
CA TYR A 4 1.94 30.76 14.83
C TYR A 4 1.63 29.50 15.65
N ILE A 5 2.25 29.39 16.81
CA ILE A 5 1.90 28.35 17.79
C ILE A 5 0.59 28.81 18.45
N ASN A 6 -0.54 28.18 18.10
CA ASN A 6 -1.87 28.56 18.60
C ASN A 6 -2.10 28.24 20.09
N GLN A 7 -1.20 27.49 20.72
CA GLN A 7 -1.28 27.15 22.13
C GLN A 7 0.11 27.11 22.75
N THR A 8 0.39 28.05 23.64
CA THR A 8 1.56 27.98 24.52
C THR A 8 1.31 26.88 25.56
N LEU A 9 2.19 25.89 25.65
CA LEU A 9 2.11 24.87 26.69
C LEU A 9 2.27 25.52 28.07
N THR A 10 1.47 25.05 29.02
CA THR A 10 1.58 25.49 30.41
C THR A 10 2.83 24.90 31.06
N VAL A 11 3.36 25.56 32.11
CA VAL A 11 4.60 25.15 32.82
C VAL A 11 4.50 23.71 33.37
N ALA A 12 3.28 23.24 33.68
CA ALA A 12 3.02 21.88 34.12
C ALA A 12 3.17 20.83 32.99
N GLU A 13 2.78 21.19 31.76
CA GLU A 13 2.89 20.31 30.58
C GLU A 13 4.35 20.22 30.10
N GLN A 14 5.12 21.31 30.20
CA GLN A 14 6.56 21.31 29.92
C GLN A 14 7.36 20.36 30.81
N ASN A 15 7.04 20.28 32.11
CA ASN A 15 7.72 19.37 33.03
C ASN A 15 7.37 17.89 32.78
N ASN A 16 6.20 17.60 32.21
CA ASN A 16 5.79 16.24 31.84
C ASN A 16 6.36 15.77 30.49
N LEU A 17 6.93 16.67 29.68
CA LEU A 17 7.56 16.36 28.40
C LEU A 17 9.06 16.07 28.53
N TYR A 18 9.63 16.22 29.73
CA TYR A 18 11.03 15.92 29.99
C TYR A 18 11.30 14.42 29.81
N GLY A 19 12.00 14.05 28.74
CA GLY A 19 12.34 12.67 28.40
C GLY A 19 11.37 11.95 27.46
N GLN A 20 10.33 12.61 26.97
CA GLN A 20 9.46 12.07 25.92
C GLN A 20 10.02 12.39 24.52
N ALA A 21 9.95 11.42 23.61
CA ALA A 21 10.31 11.64 22.22
C ALA A 21 9.29 12.62 21.59
N LEU A 22 9.79 13.73 21.06
CA LEU A 22 8.97 14.72 20.38
C LEU A 22 8.58 14.15 19.00
N GLN A 23 7.34 13.69 18.86
CA GLN A 23 6.77 13.30 17.58
C GLN A 23 6.06 14.50 16.97
N VAL A 24 6.45 14.87 15.74
CA VAL A 24 5.78 15.92 14.97
C VAL A 24 4.98 15.24 13.87
N GLY A 25 3.66 15.16 14.07
CA GLY A 25 2.70 14.55 13.14
C GLY A 25 2.14 13.21 13.62
N ASP A 26 1.01 12.80 13.03
CA ASP A 26 0.43 11.47 13.24
C ASP A 26 1.26 10.39 12.53
N ASP A 27 1.26 9.15 13.06
CA ASP A 27 1.85 8.00 12.37
C ASP A 27 1.14 7.77 11.03
N VAL A 28 1.92 7.69 9.95
CA VAL A 28 1.39 7.44 8.61
C VAL A 28 1.28 5.92 8.43
N ASP A 29 0.05 5.40 8.45
CA ASP A 29 -0.26 4.05 7.99
C ASP A 29 -0.14 4.00 6.45
N TYR A 30 1.10 4.02 5.95
CA TYR A 30 1.38 4.02 4.52
C TYR A 30 1.03 2.66 3.90
N MET A 31 0.12 2.66 2.93
CA MET A 31 -0.20 1.47 2.15
C MET A 31 0.91 1.19 1.14
N GLY A 32 1.85 0.32 1.50
CA GLY A 32 2.98 -0.04 0.63
C GLY A 32 2.59 -0.90 -0.59
N ILE A 33 3.58 -1.17 -1.46
CA ILE A 33 3.43 -2.10 -2.60
C ILE A 33 2.78 -3.44 -2.20
N PRO A 34 3.12 -4.07 -1.04
CA PRO A 34 2.46 -5.31 -0.62
C PRO A 34 0.94 -5.17 -0.41
N TYR A 35 0.46 -4.01 0.03
CA TYR A 35 -0.97 -3.75 0.20
C TYR A 35 -1.68 -3.80 -1.16
N TYR A 36 -1.18 -3.04 -2.14
CA TYR A 36 -1.76 -2.99 -3.49
C TYR A 36 -1.69 -4.34 -4.21
N GLN A 37 -0.61 -5.09 -4.02
CA GLN A 37 -0.50 -6.47 -4.51
C GLN A 37 -1.55 -7.38 -3.86
N ASN A 38 -1.83 -7.23 -2.57
CA ASN A 38 -2.88 -7.99 -1.90
C ASN A 38 -4.27 -7.61 -2.42
N GLN A 39 -4.57 -6.32 -2.61
CA GLN A 39 -5.83 -5.88 -3.20
C GLN A 39 -6.04 -6.44 -4.62
N MET A 40 -4.99 -6.48 -5.43
CA MET A 40 -5.03 -7.09 -6.75
C MET A 40 -5.27 -8.61 -6.69
N ASN A 41 -4.62 -9.31 -5.76
CA ASN A 41 -4.90 -10.72 -5.53
C ASN A 41 -6.35 -10.94 -5.10
N LEU A 42 -6.89 -10.13 -4.18
CA LEU A 42 -8.28 -10.23 -3.73
C LEU A 42 -9.28 -10.04 -4.87
N PHE A 43 -9.06 -9.03 -5.72
CA PHE A 43 -9.91 -8.82 -6.89
C PHE A 43 -9.88 -10.02 -7.83
N LEU A 44 -8.68 -10.50 -8.19
CA LEU A 44 -8.54 -11.64 -9.09
C LEU A 44 -9.20 -12.90 -8.53
N ARG A 45 -9.06 -13.16 -7.23
CA ARG A 45 -9.71 -14.30 -6.56
C ARG A 45 -11.22 -14.25 -6.71
N ASN A 46 -11.83 -13.13 -6.31
CA ASN A 46 -13.29 -12.96 -6.38
C ASN A 46 -13.80 -12.97 -7.83
N PHE A 47 -13.06 -12.36 -8.76
CA PHE A 47 -13.43 -12.34 -10.17
C PHE A 47 -13.37 -13.74 -10.77
N CYS A 48 -12.26 -14.46 -10.60
CA CYS A 48 -12.09 -15.80 -11.15
C CYS A 48 -13.04 -16.81 -10.52
N GLU A 49 -13.32 -16.71 -9.21
CA GLU A 49 -14.34 -17.53 -8.55
C GLU A 49 -15.72 -17.31 -9.19
N ARG A 50 -16.15 -16.05 -9.33
CA ARG A 50 -17.47 -15.75 -9.90
C ARG A 50 -17.57 -16.12 -11.37
N PHE A 51 -16.49 -15.96 -12.12
CA PHE A 51 -16.41 -16.35 -13.52
C PHE A 51 -16.54 -17.88 -13.67
N ASN A 52 -15.69 -18.63 -12.96
CA ASN A 52 -15.71 -20.09 -13.02
C ASN A 52 -17.03 -20.67 -12.50
N HIS A 53 -17.63 -20.08 -11.46
CA HIS A 53 -18.93 -20.50 -10.96
C HIS A 53 -20.04 -20.32 -12.01
N ILE A 54 -19.98 -19.29 -12.86
CA ILE A 54 -20.93 -19.11 -13.97
C ILE A 54 -20.66 -20.12 -15.09
N GLU A 55 -19.39 -20.35 -15.43
CA GLU A 55 -18.99 -21.30 -16.49
C GLU A 55 -19.33 -22.75 -16.15
N ILE A 56 -19.02 -23.20 -14.93
CA ILE A 56 -19.30 -24.57 -14.48
C ILE A 56 -20.81 -24.75 -14.25
N GLY A 57 -21.45 -23.76 -13.62
CA GLY A 57 -22.83 -23.86 -13.16
C GLY A 57 -22.99 -24.86 -12.00
N PRO A 58 -24.24 -25.14 -11.58
CA PRO A 58 -24.52 -26.11 -10.53
C PRO A 58 -24.12 -27.54 -10.94
N GLU A 59 -23.49 -28.28 -10.02
CA GLU A 59 -23.13 -29.68 -10.24
C GLU A 59 -24.36 -30.59 -10.37
N ASP A 60 -24.18 -31.72 -11.05
CA ASP A 60 -25.20 -32.75 -11.17
C ASP A 60 -25.10 -33.71 -9.99
N ASP A 61 -26.24 -34.08 -9.41
CA ASP A 61 -26.29 -35.05 -8.33
C ASP A 61 -26.52 -36.46 -8.90
N TYR A 62 -25.42 -37.20 -9.00
CA TYR A 62 -25.41 -38.62 -9.41
C TYR A 62 -25.60 -39.59 -8.24
N THR A 63 -25.77 -39.10 -7.01
CA THR A 63 -25.94 -39.96 -5.82
C THR A 63 -27.38 -40.47 -5.64
N VAL A 64 -28.32 -39.88 -6.37
CA VAL A 64 -29.75 -40.24 -6.42
C VAL A 64 -30.10 -40.94 -7.75
N ASP A 65 -31.03 -41.89 -7.72
CA ASP A 65 -31.52 -42.62 -8.91
C ASP A 65 -33.02 -42.35 -9.11
N PRO A 66 -33.45 -41.70 -10.22
CA PRO A 66 -32.62 -41.21 -11.32
C PRO A 66 -31.78 -39.97 -10.93
N PRO A 67 -30.61 -39.76 -11.57
CA PRO A 67 -29.71 -38.65 -11.28
C PRO A 67 -30.37 -37.30 -11.56
N ILE A 68 -30.16 -36.32 -10.67
CA ILE A 68 -30.67 -34.96 -10.83
C ILE A 68 -29.66 -34.18 -11.65
N LEU A 69 -30.03 -33.92 -12.90
CA LEU A 69 -29.27 -33.14 -13.87
C LEU A 69 -29.65 -31.67 -13.72
N SER A 70 -28.69 -30.83 -13.37
CA SER A 70 -28.89 -29.40 -13.23
C SER A 70 -29.11 -28.74 -14.61
N PRO A 71 -30.20 -27.97 -14.81
CA PRO A 71 -30.51 -27.37 -16.11
C PRO A 71 -29.60 -26.18 -16.43
N ASP A 72 -29.06 -25.50 -15.41
CA ASP A 72 -28.19 -24.33 -15.52
C ASP A 72 -26.69 -24.66 -15.69
N ARG A 73 -26.33 -25.95 -15.77
CA ARG A 73 -24.93 -26.37 -15.96
C ARG A 73 -24.40 -25.91 -17.31
N GLY A 74 -23.16 -25.38 -17.34
CA GLY A 74 -22.55 -24.89 -18.57
C GLY A 74 -22.07 -26.01 -19.47
N TYR A 75 -22.42 -25.91 -20.75
CA TYR A 75 -22.10 -26.90 -21.78
C TYR A 75 -21.32 -26.25 -22.92
N ASP A 76 -20.29 -26.96 -23.39
CA ASP A 76 -19.47 -26.54 -24.52
C ASP A 76 -20.17 -26.82 -25.87
N LEU A 77 -19.54 -26.44 -27.00
CA LEU A 77 -20.08 -26.66 -28.35
C LEU A 77 -20.12 -28.15 -28.77
N ASN A 78 -19.59 -29.06 -27.97
CA ASN A 78 -19.54 -30.50 -28.25
C ASN A 78 -20.51 -31.31 -27.39
N GLY A 79 -21.14 -30.68 -26.39
CA GLY A 79 -22.07 -31.31 -25.48
C GLY A 79 -21.39 -31.87 -24.23
N ASP A 80 -20.17 -31.44 -23.92
CA ASP A 80 -19.44 -31.79 -22.71
C ASP A 80 -19.59 -30.69 -21.64
N PRO A 81 -19.66 -31.07 -20.35
CA PRO A 81 -19.75 -30.09 -19.27
C PRO A 81 -18.45 -29.30 -19.13
N MET A 82 -18.59 -27.98 -18.98
CA MET A 82 -17.46 -27.07 -18.80
C MET A 82 -16.82 -27.24 -17.41
N ASN A 83 -15.49 -27.23 -17.38
CA ASN A 83 -14.70 -27.16 -16.15
C ASN A 83 -14.21 -25.71 -15.93
N ALA A 84 -13.44 -25.45 -14.87
CA ALA A 84 -12.99 -24.09 -14.59
C ALA A 84 -12.21 -23.47 -15.76
N PHE A 85 -12.57 -22.24 -16.12
CA PHE A 85 -11.87 -21.48 -17.14
C PHE A 85 -10.56 -20.90 -16.60
N PHE A 86 -10.63 -20.24 -15.45
CA PHE A 86 -9.47 -19.71 -14.74
C PHE A 86 -8.91 -20.75 -13.77
N ILE A 87 -7.62 -21.00 -13.89
CA ILE A 87 -6.89 -21.94 -13.04
C ILE A 87 -5.72 -21.23 -12.36
N SER A 88 -5.19 -21.84 -11.30
CA SER A 88 -3.85 -21.49 -10.84
C SER A 88 -2.85 -22.52 -11.34
N ARG A 89 -1.70 -22.05 -11.82
CA ARG A 89 -0.55 -22.89 -12.12
C ARG A 89 0.30 -23.04 -10.85
N ASP A 90 0.86 -24.21 -10.63
CA ASP A 90 1.78 -24.40 -9.51
C ASP A 90 3.05 -23.54 -9.72
N LYS A 91 3.61 -23.05 -8.61
CA LYS A 91 4.79 -22.17 -8.58
C LYS A 91 6.09 -22.91 -8.92
N ILE A 92 6.10 -24.24 -8.79
CA ILE A 92 7.28 -25.08 -8.98
C ILE A 92 7.19 -25.85 -10.31
N ASP A 93 6.02 -26.36 -10.66
CA ASP A 93 5.78 -27.06 -11.92
C ASP A 93 4.62 -26.42 -12.69
N LEU A 94 4.94 -25.62 -13.70
CA LEU A 94 3.98 -24.91 -14.57
C LEU A 94 3.06 -25.87 -15.36
N THR A 95 3.29 -27.18 -15.29
CA THR A 95 2.48 -28.21 -15.95
C THR A 95 1.32 -28.73 -15.11
N VAL A 96 1.32 -28.45 -13.80
CA VAL A 96 0.24 -28.86 -12.88
C VAL A 96 -0.82 -27.77 -12.78
N GLU A 97 -2.01 -28.08 -13.27
CA GLU A 97 -3.20 -27.23 -13.21
C GLU A 97 -4.08 -27.59 -11.99
N HIS A 98 -4.58 -26.58 -11.30
CA HIS A 98 -5.62 -26.70 -10.27
C HIS A 98 -6.95 -26.20 -10.84
N GLN A 99 -7.96 -27.06 -10.88
CA GLN A 99 -9.24 -26.80 -11.56
C GLN A 99 -10.23 -25.99 -10.70
N MET A 100 -9.80 -25.45 -9.55
CA MET A 100 -10.49 -24.44 -8.74
C MET A 100 -12.01 -24.66 -8.60
N ARG A 101 -12.42 -25.90 -8.31
CA ARG A 101 -13.83 -26.32 -8.39
C ARG A 101 -14.71 -25.91 -7.22
N GLU A 102 -14.14 -25.41 -6.11
CA GLU A 102 -14.92 -25.13 -4.91
C GLU A 102 -15.11 -23.61 -4.64
N GLY A 103 -16.34 -23.20 -4.32
CA GLY A 103 -16.72 -21.82 -3.94
C GLY A 103 -16.22 -21.38 -2.55
N THR A 104 -15.14 -21.97 -2.05
CA THR A 104 -14.62 -21.76 -0.70
C THR A 104 -13.50 -20.71 -0.72
N ILE A 105 -13.86 -19.45 -0.47
CA ILE A 105 -12.93 -18.31 -0.34
C ILE A 105 -12.00 -18.37 0.89
N ASN A 106 -12.33 -19.23 1.87
CA ASN A 106 -11.73 -19.24 3.22
C ASN A 106 -10.89 -20.50 3.53
N ALA A 107 -10.45 -21.22 2.51
CA ALA A 107 -9.53 -22.31 2.73
C ALA A 107 -8.16 -21.75 3.18
N THR A 108 -7.65 -22.22 4.31
CA THR A 108 -6.27 -21.93 4.75
C THR A 108 -5.26 -22.32 3.66
N MET A 109 -3.96 -22.06 3.87
CA MET A 109 -2.88 -22.57 2.98
C MET A 109 -2.95 -24.09 2.71
N TYR A 110 -3.76 -24.81 3.49
CA TYR A 110 -4.27 -26.14 3.20
C TYR A 110 -5.77 -26.01 2.90
N SER A 111 -6.13 -25.83 1.62
CA SER A 111 -7.54 -25.98 1.21
C SER A 111 -8.02 -27.40 1.50
N GLY A 112 -9.33 -27.59 1.62
CA GLY A 112 -9.91 -28.92 1.63
C GLY A 112 -9.35 -29.71 0.46
N LYS A 113 -8.90 -30.94 0.74
CA LYS A 113 -8.59 -31.89 -0.33
C LYS A 113 -9.82 -31.96 -1.22
N ASP A 114 -9.65 -31.91 -2.53
CA ASP A 114 -10.69 -32.42 -3.40
C ASP A 114 -10.86 -33.91 -3.04
N SER A 115 -11.97 -34.25 -2.38
CA SER A 115 -12.27 -35.62 -1.94
C SER A 115 -12.50 -36.58 -3.12
N SER A 116 -12.55 -36.04 -4.34
CA SER A 116 -12.81 -36.73 -5.61
C SER A 116 -11.53 -36.97 -6.45
N ASP A 117 -10.40 -36.35 -6.11
CA ASP A 117 -9.13 -36.50 -6.84
C ASP A 117 -8.09 -37.29 -6.00
N ASP A 118 -7.72 -38.46 -6.50
CA ASP A 118 -6.71 -39.37 -5.90
C ASP A 118 -5.33 -38.69 -5.79
N THR A 119 -5.11 -37.60 -6.54
CA THR A 119 -3.89 -36.81 -6.57
C THR A 119 -3.73 -35.83 -5.38
N LYS A 120 -4.78 -35.64 -4.55
CA LYS A 120 -4.78 -34.78 -3.35
C LYS A 120 -4.30 -33.34 -3.60
N LYS A 121 -4.69 -32.75 -4.73
CA LYS A 121 -4.32 -31.37 -5.06
C LYS A 121 -5.19 -30.40 -4.26
N TYR A 122 -4.56 -29.36 -3.71
CA TYR A 122 -5.24 -28.30 -2.97
C TYR A 122 -5.92 -27.34 -3.96
N GLU A 123 -7.24 -27.38 -4.05
CA GLU A 123 -8.00 -26.47 -4.92
C GLU A 123 -8.61 -25.36 -4.07
N SER A 124 -7.98 -24.18 -4.05
CA SER A 124 -8.63 -22.98 -3.52
C SER A 124 -8.12 -21.74 -4.21
N TYR A 125 -9.06 -20.83 -4.48
CA TYR A 125 -8.80 -19.47 -4.90
C TYR A 125 -7.86 -18.73 -3.94
N TYR A 126 -7.74 -19.12 -2.66
CA TYR A 126 -6.76 -18.52 -1.74
C TYR A 126 -5.31 -18.64 -2.23
N LEU A 127 -4.97 -19.75 -2.91
CA LEU A 127 -3.61 -19.97 -3.46
C LEU A 127 -3.40 -19.23 -4.79
N MET A 128 -4.46 -18.66 -5.37
CA MET A 128 -4.41 -17.85 -6.57
C MET A 128 -3.85 -16.46 -6.26
N THR A 129 -2.98 -15.99 -7.13
CA THR A 129 -2.30 -14.70 -7.09
C THR A 129 -2.17 -14.17 -8.50
N ALA A 130 -1.91 -12.87 -8.64
CA ALA A 130 -1.66 -12.25 -9.94
C ALA A 130 -0.50 -12.87 -10.73
N LYS A 131 0.42 -13.57 -10.06
CA LYS A 131 1.57 -14.21 -10.71
C LYS A 131 1.23 -15.58 -11.31
N ASN A 132 0.31 -16.33 -10.70
CA ASN A 132 0.03 -17.72 -11.06
C ASN A 132 -1.37 -17.95 -11.66
N VAL A 133 -2.16 -16.90 -11.84
CA VAL A 133 -3.40 -16.95 -12.63
C VAL A 133 -3.08 -17.36 -14.06
N GLY A 134 -3.87 -18.29 -14.59
CA GLY A 134 -3.80 -18.73 -15.97
C GLY A 134 -5.18 -19.20 -16.48
N ILE A 135 -5.22 -19.50 -17.77
CA ILE A 135 -6.36 -20.14 -18.42
C ILE A 135 -6.07 -21.64 -18.51
N ALA A 136 -7.10 -22.46 -18.35
CA ALA A 136 -7.00 -23.91 -18.52
C ALA A 136 -6.47 -24.27 -19.90
N THR A 137 -5.49 -25.18 -19.99
CA THR A 137 -4.87 -25.57 -21.28
C THR A 137 -5.90 -26.11 -22.27
N ALA A 138 -6.97 -26.74 -21.79
CA ALA A 138 -8.06 -27.22 -22.63
C ALA A 138 -8.75 -26.09 -23.41
N THR A 139 -8.95 -24.93 -22.79
CA THR A 139 -9.69 -23.78 -23.36
C THR A 139 -8.76 -22.69 -23.91
N ASP A 140 -7.45 -22.81 -23.71
CA ASP A 140 -6.45 -21.82 -24.17
C ASP A 140 -6.41 -21.66 -25.70
N LYS A 141 -6.62 -22.75 -26.46
CA LYS A 141 -6.53 -22.76 -27.93
C LYS A 141 -7.81 -23.17 -28.65
N ASP A 142 -8.80 -23.64 -27.90
CA ASP A 142 -10.03 -24.19 -28.47
C ASP A 142 -11.23 -23.39 -27.96
N SER A 143 -11.73 -22.51 -28.82
CA SER A 143 -12.92 -21.69 -28.52
C SER A 143 -14.20 -22.52 -28.45
N SER A 144 -14.23 -23.73 -29.01
CA SER A 144 -15.42 -24.60 -28.98
C SER A 144 -15.71 -25.10 -27.57
N LYS A 145 -14.69 -25.11 -26.70
CA LYS A 145 -14.79 -25.57 -25.32
C LYS A 145 -15.30 -24.52 -24.35
N PHE A 146 -15.53 -23.28 -24.79
CA PHE A 146 -16.04 -22.22 -23.92
C PHE A 146 -17.57 -22.30 -23.83
N ALA A 147 -18.11 -22.35 -22.60
CA ALA A 147 -19.56 -22.51 -22.42
C ALA A 147 -20.29 -21.20 -22.64
N THR A 148 -21.06 -21.13 -23.72
CA THR A 148 -21.92 -19.97 -24.02
C THR A 148 -23.37 -20.21 -23.59
N THR A 149 -23.75 -21.47 -23.38
CA THR A 149 -25.14 -21.91 -23.16
C THR A 149 -25.25 -22.85 -21.96
N THR A 150 -26.46 -22.95 -21.41
CA THR A 150 -26.80 -23.97 -20.42
C THR A 150 -27.25 -25.27 -21.09
N ARG A 151 -27.22 -26.38 -20.35
CA ARG A 151 -27.60 -27.72 -20.84
C ARG A 151 -28.92 -27.74 -21.62
N GLU A 152 -29.95 -27.03 -21.15
CA GLU A 152 -31.27 -27.05 -21.80
C GLU A 152 -31.29 -26.39 -23.18
N ASN A 153 -30.35 -25.49 -23.45
CA ASN A 153 -30.32 -24.68 -24.68
C ASN A 153 -29.19 -25.04 -25.64
N TYR A 154 -28.36 -26.03 -25.31
CA TYR A 154 -27.21 -26.42 -26.13
C TYR A 154 -27.58 -26.86 -27.56
N ASN A 155 -28.75 -27.48 -27.75
CA ASN A 155 -29.27 -27.86 -29.07
C ASN A 155 -30.33 -26.89 -29.63
N SER A 156 -30.63 -25.78 -28.94
CA SER A 156 -31.82 -24.95 -29.20
C SER A 156 -31.62 -23.82 -30.22
N GLY A 157 -30.47 -23.78 -30.92
CA GLY A 157 -30.24 -22.88 -32.04
C GLY A 157 -28.98 -22.01 -31.90
N VAL A 158 -28.64 -21.31 -32.99
CA VAL A 158 -27.33 -20.65 -33.22
C VAL A 158 -27.04 -19.46 -32.27
N ASP A 159 -28.03 -19.01 -31.49
CA ASP A 159 -28.00 -17.74 -30.75
C ASP A 159 -28.21 -17.86 -29.21
N ALA A 160 -28.02 -19.02 -28.60
CA ALA A 160 -28.06 -19.12 -27.14
C ALA A 160 -26.80 -18.49 -26.52
N ALA A 161 -26.97 -17.48 -25.66
CA ALA A 161 -25.88 -16.72 -25.04
C ALA A 161 -26.13 -16.44 -23.55
N ASP A 162 -26.95 -17.26 -22.89
CA ASP A 162 -27.44 -17.04 -21.53
C ASP A 162 -26.30 -16.90 -20.51
N LEU A 163 -25.23 -17.69 -20.64
CA LEU A 163 -24.05 -17.60 -19.77
C LEU A 163 -23.26 -16.32 -20.03
N VAL A 164 -23.13 -15.92 -21.30
CA VAL A 164 -22.42 -14.68 -21.68
C VAL A 164 -23.11 -13.45 -21.09
N VAL A 165 -24.45 -13.43 -21.03
CA VAL A 165 -25.21 -12.36 -20.36
C VAL A 165 -24.95 -12.36 -18.84
N LYS A 166 -24.88 -13.54 -18.21
CA LYS A 166 -24.51 -13.67 -16.79
C LYS A 166 -23.07 -13.19 -16.53
N LEU A 167 -22.12 -13.48 -17.42
CA LEU A 167 -20.74 -12.98 -17.34
C LEU A 167 -20.66 -11.47 -17.52
N GLN A 168 -21.43 -10.89 -18.45
CA GLN A 168 -21.48 -9.44 -18.64
C GLN A 168 -21.92 -8.71 -17.35
N ALA A 169 -22.79 -9.33 -16.55
CA ALA A 169 -23.20 -8.77 -15.27
C ALA A 169 -22.04 -8.64 -14.25
N LEU A 170 -20.97 -9.44 -14.38
CA LEU A 170 -19.77 -9.33 -13.54
C LEU A 170 -19.05 -8.00 -13.70
N GLN A 171 -19.18 -7.36 -14.87
CA GLN A 171 -18.52 -6.08 -15.13
C GLN A 171 -19.02 -4.97 -14.20
N SER A 172 -20.33 -4.92 -13.90
CA SER A 172 -20.94 -3.77 -13.22
C SER A 172 -21.95 -4.10 -12.13
N LYS A 173 -22.68 -5.21 -12.25
CA LYS A 173 -23.84 -5.52 -11.37
C LYS A 173 -23.44 -6.39 -10.18
N THR A 174 -22.45 -7.26 -10.34
CA THR A 174 -21.99 -8.15 -9.28
C THR A 174 -20.95 -7.48 -8.41
N LYS A 175 -21.09 -7.57 -7.08
CA LYS A 175 -20.09 -7.04 -6.14
C LYS A 175 -18.87 -7.96 -6.11
N LEU A 176 -17.77 -7.50 -6.70
CA LEU A 176 -16.52 -8.26 -6.80
C LEU A 176 -15.42 -7.68 -5.91
N PHE A 177 -15.37 -6.35 -5.79
CA PHE A 177 -14.31 -5.67 -5.05
C PHE A 177 -14.87 -4.45 -4.34
N ARG A 178 -14.70 -4.41 -3.01
CA ARG A 178 -15.10 -3.29 -2.13
C ARG A 178 -16.52 -2.76 -2.42
N GLY A 179 -17.46 -3.67 -2.69
CA GLY A 179 -18.86 -3.34 -2.94
C GLY A 179 -19.20 -2.86 -4.37
N GLY A 180 -18.21 -2.75 -5.26
CA GLY A 180 -18.38 -2.42 -6.68
C GLY A 180 -18.20 -3.61 -7.63
N GLY A 181 -18.52 -3.38 -8.91
CA GLY A 181 -18.30 -4.32 -10.01
C GLY A 181 -16.85 -4.41 -10.46
N GLY A 182 -16.57 -5.26 -11.44
CA GLY A 182 -15.23 -5.41 -12.01
C GLY A 182 -14.69 -4.12 -12.64
N ASN A 183 -15.56 -3.27 -13.17
CA ASN A 183 -15.20 -1.97 -13.72
C ASN A 183 -14.66 -1.00 -12.66
N ALA A 184 -15.13 -1.10 -11.42
CA ALA A 184 -14.75 -0.20 -10.33
C ALA A 184 -13.36 -0.53 -9.78
N PHE A 185 -12.82 -1.73 -10.01
CA PHE A 185 -11.54 -2.15 -9.46
C PHE A 185 -10.39 -1.21 -9.83
N LEU A 186 -10.18 -0.95 -11.14
CA LEU A 186 -9.11 -0.07 -11.61
C LEU A 186 -9.31 1.36 -11.10
N GLN A 187 -10.57 1.83 -11.05
CA GLN A 187 -10.88 3.17 -10.55
C GLN A 187 -10.58 3.31 -9.06
N CYS A 188 -10.96 2.33 -8.23
CA CYS A 188 -10.70 2.34 -6.79
C CYS A 188 -9.19 2.29 -6.51
N ILE A 189 -8.45 1.36 -7.11
CA ILE A 189 -6.99 1.26 -6.89
C ILE A 189 -6.27 2.52 -7.37
N TYR A 190 -6.64 3.05 -8.53
CA TYR A 190 -6.03 4.28 -9.04
C TYR A 190 -6.32 5.47 -8.13
N SER A 191 -7.54 5.56 -7.60
CA SER A 191 -7.93 6.63 -6.67
C SER A 191 -7.13 6.55 -5.37
N ASP A 192 -7.04 5.36 -4.76
CA ASP A 192 -6.24 5.13 -3.54
C ASP A 192 -4.78 5.52 -3.75
N VAL A 193 -4.13 4.99 -4.80
CA VAL A 193 -2.72 5.30 -5.11
C VAL A 193 -2.52 6.79 -5.28
N THR A 194 -3.46 7.47 -5.93
CA THR A 194 -3.37 8.91 -6.19
C THR A 194 -3.49 9.71 -4.89
N VAL A 195 -4.44 9.37 -4.02
CA VAL A 195 -4.62 10.02 -2.71
C VAL A 195 -3.39 9.81 -1.84
N ASP A 196 -2.93 8.56 -1.70
CA ASP A 196 -1.74 8.22 -0.91
C ASP A 196 -0.49 8.95 -1.43
N THR A 197 -0.33 9.02 -2.76
CA THR A 197 0.79 9.74 -3.38
C THR A 197 0.72 11.24 -3.07
N GLN A 198 -0.47 11.84 -3.09
CA GLN A 198 -0.66 13.25 -2.73
C GLN A 198 -0.33 13.49 -1.26
N GLU A 199 -0.80 12.63 -0.36
CA GLU A 199 -0.47 12.70 1.06
C GLU A 199 1.05 12.59 1.29
N CYS A 200 1.71 11.58 0.71
CA CYS A 200 3.16 11.43 0.79
C CYS A 200 3.91 12.66 0.29
N LYS A 201 3.45 13.29 -0.80
CA LYS A 201 4.08 14.50 -1.34
C LYS A 201 3.91 15.70 -0.42
N ILE A 202 2.73 15.85 0.20
CA ILE A 202 2.46 16.89 1.20
C ILE A 202 3.36 16.68 2.42
N PHE A 203 3.45 15.45 2.94
CA PHE A 203 4.32 15.11 4.06
C PHE A 203 5.80 15.34 3.74
N GLN A 204 6.27 14.90 2.57
CA GLN A 204 7.64 15.16 2.13
C GLN A 204 7.93 16.67 2.11
N THR A 205 7.00 17.47 1.58
CA THR A 205 7.14 18.94 1.56
C THR A 205 7.19 19.51 2.98
N ASN A 206 6.32 19.05 3.87
CA ASN A 206 6.28 19.49 5.26
C ASN A 206 7.57 19.14 6.01
N PHE A 207 8.05 17.89 5.90
CA PHE A 207 9.28 17.46 6.55
C PHE A 207 10.51 18.15 5.96
N THR A 208 10.59 18.37 4.65
CA THR A 208 11.65 19.19 4.05
C THR A 208 11.62 20.64 4.54
N ASN A 209 10.44 21.22 4.75
CA ASN A 209 10.32 22.58 5.30
C ASN A 209 10.74 22.63 6.78
N ILE A 210 10.38 21.62 7.57
CA ILE A 210 10.81 21.48 8.96
C ILE A 210 12.33 21.30 9.02
N GLU A 211 12.88 20.41 8.20
CA GLU A 211 14.33 20.19 8.08
C GLU A 211 15.08 21.49 7.76
N LYS A 212 14.60 22.26 6.77
CA LYS A 212 15.18 23.58 6.44
C LYS A 212 15.07 24.56 7.61
N THR A 213 13.95 24.58 8.32
CA THR A 213 13.73 25.47 9.46
C THR A 213 14.65 25.12 10.62
N ILE A 214 14.77 23.84 10.96
CA ILE A 214 15.72 23.33 11.96
C ILE A 214 17.16 23.62 11.52
N GLY A 215 17.49 23.42 10.25
CA GLY A 215 18.77 23.75 9.67
C GLY A 215 19.10 25.24 9.86
N ASN A 216 18.17 26.13 9.51
CA ASN A 216 18.32 27.57 9.70
C ASN A 216 18.44 27.96 11.18
N GLN A 217 17.68 27.33 12.08
CA GLN A 217 17.81 27.56 13.53
C GLN A 217 19.17 27.10 14.05
N ARG A 218 19.66 25.94 13.59
CA ARG A 218 21.01 25.47 13.92
C ARG A 218 22.07 26.42 13.39
N THR A 219 21.96 26.90 12.16
CA THR A 219 22.88 27.90 11.60
C THR A 219 22.76 29.25 12.31
N SER A 220 21.57 29.65 12.77
CA SER A 220 21.40 30.89 13.52
C SER A 220 21.96 30.84 14.94
N ILE A 221 22.00 29.66 15.57
CA ILE A 221 22.56 29.47 16.92
C ILE A 221 24.05 29.15 16.86
N SER A 222 24.47 28.31 15.91
CA SER A 222 25.86 27.84 15.77
C SER A 222 26.67 28.66 14.76
N GLY A 223 26.02 29.54 14.02
CA GLY A 223 26.69 30.52 13.15
C GLY A 223 27.21 31.68 14.00
N VAL A 224 28.39 32.14 13.63
CA VAL A 224 28.99 33.35 14.15
C VAL A 224 28.95 34.36 13.01
N ASP A 225 28.37 35.54 13.24
CA ASP A 225 28.46 36.63 12.28
C ASP A 225 29.85 37.26 12.40
N GLU A 226 30.67 37.12 11.36
CA GLU A 226 32.08 37.57 11.32
C GLU A 226 32.19 39.08 11.61
N ASP A 227 31.20 39.86 11.18
CA ASP A 227 31.12 41.30 11.46
C ASP A 227 30.85 41.59 12.95
N GLU A 228 30.05 40.76 13.63
CA GLU A 228 29.73 40.92 15.05
C GLU A 228 30.92 40.48 15.92
N GLU A 229 31.61 39.38 15.54
CA GLU A 229 32.86 38.96 16.17
C GLU A 229 33.99 39.98 15.95
N ALA A 230 34.10 40.56 14.75
CA ALA A 230 35.08 41.61 14.45
C ALA A 230 34.81 42.90 15.26
N LEU A 231 33.55 43.29 15.43
CA LEU A 231 33.17 44.42 16.29
C LEU A 231 33.51 44.17 17.76
N ASP A 232 33.22 42.97 18.27
CA ASP A 232 33.59 42.61 19.64
C ASP A 232 35.11 42.54 19.81
N LEU A 233 35.85 42.02 18.83
CA LEU A 233 37.31 42.08 18.82
C LEU A 233 37.85 43.52 18.84
N MET A 234 37.29 44.42 18.05
CA MET A 234 37.64 45.85 18.09
C MET A 234 37.33 46.48 19.45
N LYS A 235 36.22 46.10 20.07
CA LYS A 235 35.83 46.57 21.41
C LYS A 235 36.79 46.05 22.48
N PHE A 236 37.16 44.77 22.43
CA PHE A 236 38.16 44.19 23.33
C PHE A 236 39.54 44.84 23.13
N GLN A 237 39.94 45.10 21.90
CA GLN A 237 41.20 45.79 21.60
C GLN A 237 41.21 47.23 22.17
N ASN A 238 40.11 47.96 22.02
CA ASN A 238 39.96 49.29 22.60
C ASN A 238 39.94 49.27 24.14
N ALA A 239 39.22 48.33 24.75
CA ALA A 239 39.18 48.14 26.20
C ALA A 239 40.57 47.76 26.76
N TYR A 240 41.30 46.89 26.07
CA TYR A 240 42.67 46.52 26.44
C TYR A 240 43.61 47.72 26.36
N ASN A 241 43.57 48.48 25.27
CA ASN A 241 44.37 49.70 25.12
C ASN A 241 44.05 50.75 26.21
N LEU A 242 42.79 50.90 26.61
CA LEU A 242 42.40 51.79 27.70
C LEU A 242 42.93 51.30 29.05
N ALA A 243 42.79 50.00 29.34
CA ALA A 243 43.33 49.39 30.55
C ALA A 243 44.86 49.52 30.63
N SER A 244 45.57 49.30 29.52
CA SER A 244 47.02 49.53 29.43
C SER A 244 47.38 50.97 29.72
N LYS A 245 46.64 51.96 29.18
CA LYS A 245 46.85 53.37 29.52
C LYS A 245 46.61 53.66 31.00
N CYS A 246 45.54 53.11 31.59
CA CYS A 246 45.30 53.24 33.04
C CYS A 246 46.46 52.68 33.86
N ILE A 247 46.97 51.50 33.50
CA ILE A 247 48.14 50.89 34.16
C ILE A 247 49.37 51.77 33.99
N SER A 248 49.63 52.30 32.79
CA SER A 248 50.73 53.24 32.56
C SER A 248 50.60 54.50 33.42
N THR A 249 49.39 55.08 33.51
CA THR A 249 49.17 56.25 34.38
C THR A 249 49.36 55.91 35.86
N PHE A 250 48.94 54.72 36.32
CA PHE A 250 49.21 54.27 37.68
C PHE A 250 50.70 54.02 37.93
N ALA A 251 51.42 53.47 36.95
CA ALA A 251 52.86 53.30 37.02
C ALA A 251 53.59 54.64 37.10
N GLU A 252 53.18 55.64 36.30
CA GLU A 252 53.72 57.00 36.39
C GLU A 252 53.42 57.67 37.74
N ILE A 253 52.23 57.46 38.30
CA ILE A 253 51.90 57.92 39.66
C ILE A 253 52.81 57.22 40.69
N TYR A 254 53.03 55.91 40.56
CA TYR A 254 53.95 55.18 41.44
C TYR A 254 55.39 55.68 41.33
N ASP A 255 55.90 55.88 40.11
CA ASP A 255 57.23 56.44 39.90
C ASP A 255 57.35 57.86 40.48
N ARG A 256 56.31 58.69 40.36
CA ARG A 256 56.30 60.02 40.98
C ARG A 256 56.29 59.96 42.50
N LEU A 257 55.49 59.09 43.10
CA LEU A 257 55.41 58.90 44.56
C LEU A 257 56.68 58.26 45.16
N ILE A 258 57.37 57.41 44.41
CA ILE A 258 58.56 56.69 44.92
C ILE A 258 59.84 57.48 44.64
N LEU A 259 60.00 58.06 43.44
CA LEU A 259 61.26 58.70 43.01
C LEU A 259 61.30 60.22 43.18
N ASN A 260 60.17 60.93 43.24
CA ASN A 260 60.15 62.41 43.26
C ASN A 260 59.53 63.05 44.51
N THR A 261 58.85 62.29 45.37
CA THR A 261 58.38 62.78 46.69
C THR A 261 59.23 62.26 47.86
N GLY A 262 60.31 61.53 47.57
CA GLY A 262 61.34 61.13 48.54
C GLY A 262 62.55 62.06 48.51
N VAL A 263 62.36 63.30 48.96
CA VAL A 263 63.39 64.17 49.57
C VAL A 263 62.79 64.82 50.81
#